data_AF-A0A3Q8SCJ5-F1
#
_entry.id   AF-A0A3Q8SCJ5-F1
#
_cell.length_a   1.000
_cell.length_b   1.000
_cell.length_c   1.000
_cell.angle_alpha   90.00
_cell.angle_beta   90.00
_cell.angle_gamma   90.00
#
_symmetry.space_group_name_H-M   'P 1'
#
loop_
_entity.id
_entity.type
_entity.pdbx_description
1 polymer ?
#
loop_
_entity_poly.entity_id
_entity_poly.type
_entity_poly.pdbx_seq_one_letter_code
_entity_poly.pdbx_strand_id
1 'polypeptide(L)'
;MFDYADTLKVKMRLGQYVAHRIVKDGFTSKIVRSPEQLNKMDRFELAKDFLSSNERKYFDRDLFKTPEPEKLLDDVARYIDQRIPKAYANWFNYGNNVDEEWSAEKYGLTYQFEENGLLEAETREKSNEWNPNAPASKEQVQYLKALLSQAGYILKISYDDLTRGNASQLISFLVDDDALPADIQKLLEYE
;
A
#
# COMPACT_ATOMS: atom_id res chain seq x y z
N MET A 1 8.70 -0.87 12.83
CA MET A 1 9.60 -0.52 11.72
C MET A 1 9.51 0.98 11.44
N PHE A 2 10.65 1.68 11.39
CA PHE A 2 10.76 3.13 11.10
C PHE A 2 10.10 4.09 12.11
N ASP A 3 10.07 3.74 13.40
CA ASP A 3 9.58 4.60 14.50
C ASP A 3 10.40 5.90 14.69
N TYR A 4 11.51 6.04 13.96
CA TYR A 4 12.44 7.17 13.99
C TYR A 4 12.30 8.11 12.78
N ALA A 5 11.29 7.92 11.92
CA ALA A 5 11.14 8.64 10.65
C ALA A 5 9.68 8.96 10.31
N ASP A 6 9.49 9.86 9.34
CA ASP A 6 8.22 10.02 8.62
C ASP A 6 7.93 8.72 7.86
N THR A 7 7.18 7.85 8.52
CA THR A 7 6.98 6.46 8.08
C THR A 7 6.35 6.39 6.71
N LEU A 8 5.44 7.32 6.37
CA LEU A 8 4.78 7.33 5.07
C LEU A 8 5.80 7.61 3.96
N LYS A 9 6.59 8.68 4.09
CA LYS A 9 7.58 9.06 3.08
C LYS A 9 8.67 8.02 2.91
N VAL A 10 9.18 7.49 4.03
CA VAL A 10 10.16 6.41 4.01
C VAL A 10 9.63 5.19 3.27
N LYS A 11 8.41 4.74 3.60
CA LYS A 11 7.78 3.59 2.96
C LYS A 11 7.53 3.82 1.46
N MET A 12 7.15 5.03 1.06
CA MET A 12 7.00 5.39 -0.35
C MET A 12 8.33 5.27 -1.11
N ARG A 13 9.43 5.84 -0.58
CA ARG A 13 10.75 5.78 -1.23
C ARG A 13 11.26 4.37 -1.36
N LEU A 14 11.26 3.61 -0.26
CA LEU A 14 11.64 2.21 -0.29
C LEU A 14 10.74 1.39 -1.22
N GLY A 15 9.44 1.71 -1.27
CA GLY A 15 8.50 1.08 -2.18
C GLY A 15 8.87 1.31 -3.65
N GLN A 16 9.27 2.53 -4.02
CA GLN A 16 9.77 2.84 -5.37
C GLN A 16 11.07 2.10 -5.67
N TYR A 17 12.01 2.08 -4.73
CA TYR A 17 13.25 1.31 -4.86
C TYR A 17 12.95 -0.17 -5.14
N VAL A 18 12.10 -0.80 -4.32
CA VAL A 18 11.69 -2.21 -4.51
C VAL A 18 11.05 -2.40 -5.88
N ALA A 19 10.08 -1.57 -6.25
CA ALA A 19 9.35 -1.72 -7.52
C ALA A 19 10.24 -1.55 -8.75
N HIS A 20 11.17 -0.59 -8.74
CA HIS A 20 11.91 -0.19 -9.95
C HIS A 20 13.35 -0.73 -10.01
N ARG A 21 13.97 -1.08 -8.87
CA ARG A 21 15.35 -1.57 -8.81
C ARG A 21 15.44 -3.05 -8.49
N ILE A 22 14.54 -3.58 -7.67
CA ILE A 22 14.56 -4.98 -7.22
C ILE A 22 13.64 -5.87 -8.06
N VAL A 23 12.36 -5.49 -8.20
CA VAL A 23 11.38 -6.27 -8.96
C VAL A 23 11.63 -6.19 -10.45
N LYS A 24 11.97 -5.01 -10.96
CA LYS A 24 12.34 -4.82 -12.37
C LYS A 24 13.82 -5.01 -12.59
N ASP A 25 14.20 -5.48 -13.77
CA ASP A 25 15.60 -5.61 -14.16
C ASP A 25 16.22 -4.27 -14.56
N GLY A 26 16.17 -3.29 -13.65
CA GLY A 26 16.62 -1.92 -13.86
C GLY A 26 15.48 -0.90 -13.98
N PHE A 27 15.80 0.34 -13.62
CA PHE A 27 14.83 1.44 -13.46
C PHE A 27 13.96 1.68 -14.71
N THR A 28 14.60 1.66 -15.88
CA THR A 28 13.97 1.88 -17.19
C THR A 28 13.52 0.59 -17.89
N SER A 29 13.85 -0.57 -17.33
CA SER A 29 13.50 -1.85 -17.94
C SER A 29 11.98 -2.03 -17.97
N LYS A 30 11.45 -2.80 -18.92
CA LYS A 30 10.07 -3.31 -18.84
C LYS A 30 10.05 -4.78 -18.38
N ILE A 31 11.23 -5.37 -18.17
CA ILE A 31 11.39 -6.76 -17.80
C ILE A 31 11.26 -6.86 -16.27
N VAL A 32 10.30 -7.66 -15.85
CA VAL A 32 10.10 -8.06 -14.44
C VAL A 32 10.98 -9.27 -14.18
N ARG A 33 11.73 -9.28 -13.08
CA ARG A 33 12.55 -10.43 -12.67
C ARG A 33 11.66 -11.60 -12.28
N SER A 34 12.06 -12.81 -12.62
CA SER A 34 11.34 -14.02 -12.24
C SER A 34 11.27 -14.21 -10.71
N PRO A 35 10.25 -14.93 -10.19
CA PRO A 35 10.17 -15.29 -8.78
C PRO A 35 11.42 -16.01 -8.27
N GLU A 36 12.02 -16.89 -9.09
CA GLU A 36 13.24 -17.63 -8.74
C GLU A 36 14.43 -16.68 -8.52
N GLN A 37 14.54 -15.62 -9.32
CA GLN A 37 15.57 -14.59 -9.12
C GLN A 37 15.31 -13.81 -7.84
N LEU A 38 14.07 -13.37 -7.61
CA LEU A 38 13.69 -12.57 -6.46
C LEU A 38 13.85 -13.33 -5.13
N ASN A 39 13.52 -14.62 -5.10
CA ASN A 39 13.68 -15.47 -3.92
C ASN A 39 15.14 -15.67 -3.53
N LYS A 40 16.06 -15.69 -4.50
CA LYS A 40 17.51 -15.89 -4.27
C LYS A 40 18.25 -14.63 -3.80
N MET A 41 17.66 -13.45 -3.92
CA MET A 41 18.33 -12.20 -3.52
C MET A 41 18.33 -12.05 -2.00
N ASP A 42 19.50 -11.85 -1.39
CA ASP A 42 19.62 -11.61 0.05
C ASP A 42 19.04 -10.22 0.42
N ARG A 43 18.10 -10.18 1.38
CA ARG A 43 17.42 -8.93 1.76
C ARG A 43 18.33 -7.95 2.49
N PHE A 44 19.34 -8.44 3.21
CA PHE A 44 20.33 -7.58 3.87
C PHE A 44 21.30 -6.98 2.85
N GLU A 45 21.70 -7.73 1.83
CA GLU A 45 22.52 -7.17 0.74
C GLU A 45 21.74 -6.11 -0.05
N LEU A 46 20.46 -6.36 -0.37
CA LEU A 46 19.59 -5.34 -0.98
C LEU A 46 19.42 -4.10 -0.09
N ALA A 47 19.35 -4.28 1.22
CA ALA A 47 19.29 -3.18 2.17
C ALA A 47 20.61 -2.39 2.19
N LYS A 48 21.77 -3.05 2.21
CA LYS A 48 23.08 -2.40 2.11
C LYS A 48 23.23 -1.60 0.82
N ASP A 49 22.77 -2.16 -0.30
CA ASP A 49 22.77 -1.49 -1.60
C ASP A 49 21.92 -0.21 -1.57
N PHE A 50 20.70 -0.29 -1.02
CA PHE A 50 19.85 0.88 -0.84
C PHE A 50 20.53 1.94 0.02
N LEU A 51 21.08 1.55 1.18
CA LEU A 51 21.69 2.45 2.14
C LEU A 51 22.99 3.08 1.64
N SER A 52 23.64 2.47 0.64
CA SER A 52 24.84 3.00 -0.03
C SER A 52 24.51 3.77 -1.31
N SER A 53 23.26 3.75 -1.76
CA SER A 53 22.83 4.40 -2.99
C SER A 53 22.62 5.91 -2.83
N ASN A 54 22.52 6.60 -3.96
CA ASN A 54 22.09 8.00 -3.99
C ASN A 54 20.63 8.20 -3.51
N GLU A 55 19.84 7.15 -3.34
CA GLU A 55 18.48 7.25 -2.80
C GLU A 55 18.49 7.43 -1.27
N ARG A 56 19.56 6.98 -0.60
CA ARG A 56 19.75 7.13 0.85
C ARG A 56 19.65 8.57 1.32
N LYS A 57 20.21 9.51 0.56
CA LYS A 57 20.20 10.94 0.93
C LYS A 57 18.78 11.50 1.07
N TYR A 58 17.82 10.96 0.33
CA TYR A 58 16.42 11.40 0.43
C TYR A 58 15.70 10.72 1.57
N PHE A 59 16.05 9.47 1.86
CA PHE A 59 15.59 8.76 3.04
C PHE A 59 16.05 9.46 4.33
N ASP A 60 17.32 9.89 4.40
CA ASP A 60 17.87 10.58 5.57
C ASP A 60 17.16 11.90 5.90
N ARG A 61 16.61 12.58 4.88
CA ARG A 61 15.83 13.83 5.07
C ARG A 61 14.50 13.60 5.77
N ASP A 62 14.00 12.38 5.72
CA ASP A 62 12.71 12.00 6.31
C ASP A 62 12.89 11.39 7.72
N LEU A 63 14.11 11.37 8.26
CA LEU A 63 14.42 10.90 9.61
C LEU A 63 14.22 12.02 10.65
N PHE A 64 13.53 11.70 11.75
CA PHE A 64 13.42 12.58 12.91
C PHE A 64 14.61 12.43 13.87
N LYS A 65 15.16 11.21 13.93
CA LYS A 65 16.35 10.85 14.70
C LYS A 65 17.16 9.84 13.91
N THR A 66 18.48 9.90 14.03
CA THR A 66 19.36 8.91 13.42
C THR A 66 19.24 7.59 14.21
N PRO A 67 18.75 6.50 13.60
CA PRO A 67 18.72 5.18 14.25
C PRO A 67 20.12 4.58 14.36
N GLU A 68 20.27 3.57 15.22
CA GLU A 68 21.44 2.69 15.21
C GLU A 68 21.59 2.03 13.83
N PRO A 69 22.81 1.94 13.27
CA PRO A 69 23.03 1.40 11.93
C PRO A 69 22.46 -0.01 11.73
N GLU A 70 22.58 -0.88 12.74
CA GLU A 70 22.06 -2.25 12.71
C GLU A 70 20.53 -2.27 12.65
N LYS A 71 19.87 -1.43 13.45
CA LYS A 71 18.41 -1.29 13.45
C LYS A 71 17.90 -0.78 12.10
N LEU A 72 18.60 0.20 11.52
CA LEU A 72 18.23 0.73 10.20
C LEU A 72 18.35 -0.34 9.12
N LEU A 73 19.44 -1.11 9.15
CA LEU A 73 19.67 -2.19 8.20
C LEU A 73 18.58 -3.26 8.29
N ASP A 74 18.24 -3.70 9.51
CA ASP A 74 17.17 -4.68 9.76
C ASP A 74 15.79 -4.18 9.30
N ASP A 75 15.42 -2.95 9.69
CA ASP A 75 14.14 -2.35 9.29
C ASP A 75 14.01 -2.26 7.75
N VAL A 76 15.08 -1.87 7.06
CA VAL A 76 15.08 -1.78 5.59
C VAL A 76 15.00 -3.16 4.94
N ALA A 77 15.77 -4.14 5.43
CA ALA A 77 15.75 -5.50 4.90
C ALA A 77 14.36 -6.14 5.04
N ARG A 78 13.75 -6.02 6.22
CA ARG A 78 12.39 -6.52 6.50
C ARG A 78 11.34 -5.83 5.66
N TYR A 79 11.46 -4.51 5.46
CA TYR A 79 10.54 -3.78 4.58
C TYR A 79 10.66 -4.21 3.11
N ILE A 80 11.89 -4.38 2.61
CA ILE A 80 12.13 -4.85 1.25
C ILE A 80 11.47 -6.21 1.05
N ASP A 81 11.71 -7.15 1.97
CA ASP A 81 11.11 -8.48 1.94
C ASP A 81 9.58 -8.43 1.94
N GLN A 82 9.00 -7.64 2.85
CA GLN A 82 7.55 -7.42 2.93
C GLN A 82 6.97 -6.89 1.60
N ARG A 83 7.72 -6.03 0.90
CA ARG A 83 7.18 -5.26 -0.23
C ARG A 83 7.32 -5.97 -1.58
N ILE A 84 8.29 -6.88 -1.74
CA ILE A 84 8.57 -7.56 -3.02
C ILE A 84 7.32 -8.22 -3.61
N PRO A 85 6.53 -9.05 -2.87
CA PRO A 85 5.38 -9.73 -3.46
C PRO A 85 4.33 -8.80 -4.06
N LYS A 86 3.90 -7.80 -3.29
CA LYS A 86 2.92 -6.81 -3.78
C LYS A 86 3.48 -5.98 -4.94
N ALA A 87 4.77 -5.63 -4.92
CA ALA A 87 5.38 -4.90 -6.02
C ALA A 87 5.49 -5.75 -7.30
N TYR A 88 5.80 -7.04 -7.16
CA TYR A 88 5.82 -7.99 -8.26
C TYR A 88 4.43 -8.18 -8.87
N ALA A 89 3.41 -8.44 -8.05
CA ALA A 89 2.02 -8.58 -8.49
C ALA A 89 1.55 -7.38 -9.33
N ASN A 90 1.84 -6.16 -8.85
CA ASN A 90 1.48 -4.93 -9.55
C ASN A 90 2.15 -4.81 -10.94
N TRP A 91 3.40 -5.24 -11.08
CA TRP A 91 4.11 -5.19 -12.37
C TRP A 91 3.75 -6.35 -13.29
N PHE A 92 3.55 -7.55 -12.73
CA PHE A 92 3.15 -8.73 -13.48
C PHE A 92 1.75 -8.55 -14.09
N ASN A 93 0.84 -7.93 -13.35
CA ASN A 93 -0.52 -7.61 -13.80
C ASN A 93 -0.63 -6.22 -14.44
N TYR A 94 0.47 -5.55 -14.77
CA TYR A 94 0.44 -4.18 -15.29
C TYR A 94 -0.35 -4.11 -16.60
N GLY A 95 -1.48 -3.39 -16.59
CA GLY A 95 -2.40 -3.26 -17.73
C GLY A 95 -3.65 -4.16 -17.67
N ASN A 96 -3.74 -5.04 -16.69
CA ASN A 96 -4.97 -5.78 -16.33
C ASN A 96 -5.59 -5.15 -15.07
N ASN A 97 -6.89 -5.38 -14.82
CA ASN A 97 -7.56 -4.87 -13.61
C ASN A 97 -6.80 -5.28 -12.36
N VAL A 98 -6.35 -4.28 -11.60
CA VAL A 98 -5.42 -4.40 -10.45
C VAL A 98 -6.14 -4.95 -9.19
N ASP A 99 -7.43 -5.28 -9.30
CA ASP A 99 -8.28 -5.78 -8.21
C ASP A 99 -8.11 -7.27 -7.91
N GLU A 100 -7.19 -7.97 -8.58
CA GLU A 100 -6.90 -9.34 -8.20
C GLU A 100 -6.19 -9.41 -6.85
N GLU A 101 -6.74 -10.24 -5.96
CA GLU A 101 -6.10 -10.67 -4.73
C GLU A 101 -4.67 -11.15 -5.04
N TRP A 102 -3.69 -10.56 -4.33
CA TRP A 102 -2.29 -10.91 -4.43
C TRP A 102 -1.84 -11.63 -3.15
N SER A 103 -0.99 -12.63 -3.31
CA SER A 103 -0.24 -13.26 -2.22
C SER A 103 1.14 -13.66 -2.72
N ALA A 104 2.14 -13.74 -1.83
CA ALA A 104 3.46 -14.23 -2.20
C ALA A 104 3.38 -15.62 -2.86
N GLU A 105 2.59 -16.52 -2.27
CA GLU A 105 2.38 -17.89 -2.75
C GLU A 105 1.82 -17.94 -4.17
N LYS A 106 0.81 -17.12 -4.51
CA LYS A 106 0.18 -17.07 -5.84
C LYS A 106 1.20 -16.81 -6.96
N TYR A 107 2.25 -16.05 -6.65
CA TYR A 107 3.30 -15.70 -7.61
C TYR A 107 4.60 -16.49 -7.43
N GLY A 108 4.59 -17.56 -6.61
CA GLY A 108 5.79 -18.37 -6.35
C GLY A 108 6.90 -17.64 -5.58
N LEU A 109 6.53 -16.57 -4.85
CA LEU A 109 7.44 -15.78 -4.04
C LEU A 109 7.45 -16.27 -2.59
N THR A 110 8.58 -16.08 -1.92
CA THR A 110 8.78 -16.45 -0.52
C THR A 110 9.32 -15.27 0.27
N TYR A 111 8.85 -15.14 1.51
CA TYR A 111 9.42 -14.22 2.49
C TYR A 111 10.67 -14.84 3.12
N GLN A 112 11.74 -14.06 3.24
CA GLN A 112 12.94 -14.47 3.99
C GLN A 112 12.79 -14.23 5.50
N PHE A 113 11.84 -13.37 5.90
CA PHE A 113 11.47 -13.15 7.29
C PHE A 113 10.08 -13.73 7.56
N GLU A 114 9.99 -14.71 8.45
CA GLU A 114 8.75 -15.43 8.78
C GLU A 114 7.62 -14.47 9.21
N GLU A 115 7.98 -13.41 9.93
CA GLU A 115 7.02 -12.43 10.45
C GLU A 115 6.28 -11.70 9.32
N ASN A 116 6.89 -11.56 8.14
CA ASN A 116 6.23 -10.96 6.98
C ASN A 116 5.19 -11.89 6.36
N GLY A 117 5.41 -13.20 6.40
CA GLY A 117 4.42 -14.20 5.97
C GLY A 117 3.21 -14.22 6.89
N LEU A 118 3.43 -14.15 8.20
CA LEU A 118 2.36 -14.03 9.20
C LEU A 118 1.56 -12.73 8.99
N LEU A 119 2.25 -11.61 8.75
CA LEU A 119 1.59 -10.33 8.51
C LEU A 119 0.75 -10.31 7.23
N GLU A 120 1.20 -10.95 6.14
CA GLU A 120 0.40 -11.12 4.92
C GLU A 120 -0.88 -11.92 5.22
N ALA A 121 -0.74 -13.05 5.94
CA ALA A 121 -1.87 -13.90 6.31
C ALA A 121 -2.90 -13.15 7.17
N GLU A 122 -2.46 -12.43 8.21
CA GLU A 122 -3.35 -11.60 9.04
C GLU A 122 -4.05 -10.51 8.22
N THR A 123 -3.34 -9.88 7.28
CA THR A 123 -3.90 -8.83 6.43
C THR A 123 -4.97 -9.41 5.51
N ARG A 124 -4.74 -10.60 4.95
CA ARG A 124 -5.69 -11.31 4.10
C ARG A 124 -6.92 -11.76 4.90
N GLU A 125 -6.74 -12.30 6.10
CA GLU A 125 -7.86 -12.63 6.99
C GLU A 125 -8.73 -11.41 7.29
N LYS A 126 -8.12 -10.27 7.66
CA LYS A 126 -8.85 -9.00 7.85
C LYS A 126 -9.55 -8.51 6.58
N SER A 127 -8.95 -8.73 5.41
CA SER A 127 -9.57 -8.39 4.13
C SER A 127 -10.75 -9.31 3.81
N ASN A 128 -10.67 -10.60 4.16
CA ASN A 128 -11.77 -11.56 3.99
C ASN A 128 -12.92 -11.30 4.98
N GLU A 129 -12.60 -10.79 6.17
CA GLU A 129 -13.57 -10.29 7.14
C GLU A 129 -14.18 -8.94 6.72
N TRP A 130 -13.56 -8.22 5.77
CA TRP A 130 -14.09 -6.96 5.28
C TRP A 130 -15.35 -7.20 4.46
N ASN A 131 -16.49 -6.91 5.10
CA ASN A 131 -17.79 -6.95 4.45
C ASN A 131 -18.15 -5.55 3.92
N PRO A 132 -18.16 -5.30 2.59
CA PRO A 132 -18.55 -4.01 2.02
C PRO A 132 -19.98 -3.61 2.38
N ASN A 133 -20.85 -4.59 2.66
CA ASN A 133 -22.25 -4.38 3.01
C ASN A 133 -22.48 -4.15 4.51
N ALA A 134 -21.44 -4.27 5.35
CA ALA A 134 -21.55 -3.91 6.75
C ALA A 134 -21.74 -2.39 6.92
N PRO A 135 -22.33 -1.92 8.05
CA PRO A 135 -22.44 -0.50 8.34
C PRO A 135 -21.07 0.20 8.34
N ALA A 136 -21.03 1.41 7.78
CA ALA A 136 -19.84 2.25 7.71
C ALA A 136 -19.24 2.49 9.10
N SER A 137 -17.91 2.53 9.20
CA SER A 137 -17.25 2.79 10.48
C SER A 137 -17.54 4.23 10.96
N LYS A 138 -17.43 4.46 12.27
CA LYS A 138 -17.57 5.81 12.82
C LYS A 138 -16.54 6.77 12.23
N GLU A 139 -15.30 6.32 12.01
CA GLU A 139 -14.28 7.17 11.37
C GLU A 139 -14.64 7.48 9.92
N GLN A 140 -15.12 6.50 9.15
CA GLN A 140 -15.55 6.71 7.77
C GLN A 140 -16.69 7.74 7.69
N VAL A 141 -17.70 7.60 8.54
CA VAL A 141 -18.83 8.53 8.59
C VAL A 141 -18.39 9.93 8.98
N GLN A 142 -17.53 10.08 9.99
CA GLN A 142 -17.01 11.40 10.40
C GLN A 142 -16.18 12.05 9.30
N TYR A 143 -15.31 11.28 8.65
CA TYR A 143 -14.47 11.79 7.57
C TYR A 143 -15.29 12.18 6.35
N LEU A 144 -16.22 11.33 5.93
CA LEU A 144 -17.13 11.61 4.81
C LEU A 144 -17.98 12.87 5.07
N LYS A 145 -18.50 13.07 6.29
CA LYS A 145 -19.22 14.30 6.66
C LYS A 145 -18.39 15.56 6.43
N ALA A 146 -17.12 15.52 6.81
CA ALA A 146 -16.22 16.66 6.63
C ALA A 146 -15.97 16.96 5.15
N LEU A 147 -15.75 15.91 4.34
CA LEU A 147 -15.51 16.05 2.90
C LEU A 147 -16.76 16.58 2.17
N LEU A 148 -17.93 16.02 2.46
CA LEU A 148 -19.20 16.45 1.85
C LEU A 148 -19.50 17.93 2.15
N SER A 149 -19.33 18.35 3.41
CA SER A 149 -19.52 19.74 3.81
C SER A 149 -18.54 20.70 3.13
N GLN A 150 -17.30 20.27 2.90
CA GLN A 150 -16.31 21.08 2.16
C GLN A 150 -16.64 21.18 0.68
N ALA A 151 -17.19 20.11 0.10
CA ALA A 151 -17.51 20.02 -1.31
C ALA A 151 -18.92 20.55 -1.68
N GLY A 152 -19.73 20.94 -0.70
CA GLY A 152 -21.10 21.42 -0.92
C GLY A 152 -22.09 20.31 -1.30
N TYR A 153 -21.86 19.09 -0.82
CA TYR A 153 -22.76 17.97 -1.01
C TYR A 153 -23.45 17.56 0.28
N ILE A 154 -24.65 17.00 0.15
CA ILE A 154 -25.36 16.29 1.21
C ILE A 154 -25.75 14.88 0.74
N LEU A 155 -26.00 13.99 1.70
CA LEU A 155 -26.52 12.65 1.42
C LEU A 155 -28.04 12.62 1.51
N LYS A 156 -28.67 11.97 0.54
CA LYS A 156 -30.12 11.71 0.52
C LYS A 156 -30.57 10.60 1.46
N ILE A 157 -29.62 9.84 2.02
CA ILE A 157 -29.87 8.74 2.95
C ILE A 157 -29.32 9.07 4.33
N SER A 158 -29.80 8.37 5.35
CA SER A 158 -29.20 8.45 6.69
C SER A 158 -27.76 7.92 6.65
N TYR A 159 -26.89 8.52 7.45
CA TYR A 159 -25.53 8.01 7.66
C TYR A 159 -25.53 6.63 8.32
N ASP A 160 -26.60 6.28 9.04
CA ASP A 160 -26.76 4.96 9.68
C ASP A 160 -27.07 3.85 8.66
N ASP A 161 -27.60 4.21 7.49
CA ASP A 161 -27.90 3.29 6.38
C ASP A 161 -26.71 3.12 5.43
N LEU A 162 -25.60 3.81 5.71
CA LEU A 162 -24.44 3.84 4.83
C LEU A 162 -23.57 2.61 5.07
N THR A 163 -23.27 1.87 4.00
CA THR A 163 -22.37 0.71 4.07
C THR A 163 -20.91 1.14 3.96
N ARG A 164 -19.98 0.29 4.43
CA ARG A 164 -18.53 0.52 4.31
C ARG A 164 -18.10 0.70 2.85
N GLY A 165 -18.68 -0.07 1.93
CA GLY A 165 -18.42 0.03 0.50
C GLY A 165 -18.84 1.40 -0.05
N ASN A 166 -20.07 1.82 0.23
CA ASN A 166 -20.60 3.11 -0.22
C ASN A 166 -19.81 4.28 0.37
N ALA A 167 -19.47 4.23 1.67
CA ALA A 167 -18.61 5.23 2.30
C ALA A 167 -17.28 5.36 1.57
N SER A 168 -16.63 4.23 1.29
CA SER A 168 -15.30 4.21 0.68
C SER A 168 -15.34 4.79 -0.72
N GLN A 169 -16.33 4.42 -1.53
CA GLN A 169 -16.50 4.96 -2.90
C GLN A 169 -16.78 6.47 -2.89
N LEU A 170 -17.61 6.95 -1.97
CA LEU A 170 -17.88 8.39 -1.83
C LEU A 170 -16.63 9.16 -1.37
N ILE A 171 -15.84 8.59 -0.45
CA ILE A 171 -14.57 9.19 -0.02
C ILE A 171 -13.58 9.25 -1.20
N SER A 172 -13.40 8.15 -1.94
CA SER A 172 -12.51 8.13 -3.11
C SER A 172 -12.95 9.11 -4.19
N PHE A 173 -14.25 9.26 -4.45
CA PHE A 173 -14.75 10.30 -5.36
C PHE A 173 -14.37 11.72 -4.90
N LEU A 174 -14.47 12.01 -3.59
CA LEU A 174 -14.20 13.36 -3.06
C LEU A 174 -12.71 13.67 -2.85
N VAL A 175 -11.87 12.65 -2.70
CA VAL A 175 -10.44 12.81 -2.38
C VAL A 175 -9.56 12.53 -3.60
N ASP A 176 -9.89 11.51 -4.37
CA ASP A 176 -9.07 10.95 -5.46
C ASP A 176 -9.64 11.25 -6.85
N ASP A 177 -10.77 11.97 -6.95
CA ASP A 177 -11.52 12.25 -8.19
C ASP A 177 -11.96 10.97 -8.96
N ASP A 178 -12.11 9.85 -8.25
CA ASP A 178 -12.51 8.57 -8.83
C ASP A 178 -13.96 8.61 -9.35
N ALA A 179 -14.22 7.90 -10.46
CA ALA A 179 -15.57 7.82 -11.03
C ALA A 179 -16.54 7.11 -10.07
N LEU A 180 -17.61 7.81 -9.70
CA LEU A 180 -18.62 7.28 -8.79
C LEU A 180 -19.65 6.40 -9.56
N PRO A 181 -19.95 5.18 -9.09
CA PRO A 181 -21.01 4.35 -9.68
C PRO A 181 -22.37 5.04 -9.70
N ALA A 182 -23.19 4.80 -10.73
CA ALA A 182 -24.44 5.52 -10.97
C ALA A 182 -25.50 5.32 -9.86
N ASP A 183 -25.48 4.19 -9.18
CA ASP A 183 -26.30 3.88 -8.02
C ASP A 183 -25.88 4.68 -6.78
N ILE A 184 -24.58 4.90 -6.59
CA ILE A 184 -24.01 5.67 -5.48
C ILE A 184 -24.11 7.17 -5.73
N GLN A 185 -24.00 7.62 -6.98
CA GLN A 185 -24.19 9.02 -7.36
C GLN A 185 -25.59 9.53 -7.00
N LYS A 186 -26.60 8.67 -7.04
CA LYS A 186 -27.97 9.01 -6.64
C LYS A 186 -28.10 9.32 -5.15
N LEU A 187 -27.13 8.91 -4.33
CA LEU A 187 -27.09 9.21 -2.90
C LEU A 187 -26.65 10.64 -2.61
N LEU A 188 -26.00 11.32 -3.58
CA LEU A 188 -25.53 12.69 -3.43
C LEU A 188 -26.57 13.70 -3.93
N GLU A 189 -26.62 14.84 -3.26
CA GLU A 189 -27.34 16.03 -3.66
C GLU A 189 -26.43 17.23 -3.43
N TYR A 190 -26.48 18.21 -4.33
CA TYR A 190 -25.72 19.45 -4.16
C TYR A 190 -26.54 20.39 -3.26
N GLU A 191 -25.87 20.98 -2.27
CA GLU A 191 -26.47 21.92 -1.31
C GLU A 191 -26.66 23.32 -1.92
#